data_AF-A0A815MKT6-F1
#
_entry.id   AF-A0A815MKT6-F1
#
_cell.length_a   1.000
_cell.length_b   1.000
_cell.length_c   1.000
_cell.angle_alpha   90.00
_cell.angle_beta   90.00
_cell.angle_gamma   90.00
#
_symmetry.space_group_name_H-M   'P 1'
#
loop_
_entity.id
_entity.type
_entity.pdbx_description
1 polymer ?
#
loop_
_entity_poly.entity_id
_entity_poly.type
_entity_poly.pdbx_seq_one_letter_code
_entity_poly.pdbx_strand_id
1 'polypeptide(L)'
;MLQFAKLETTSKCPIKQYKSGKYITGNNLLINENLFDRLKSLESLAKDCQVHVNVKGSYYQLAYPSQQVTSSDVDLVAGHGFKFELLDTDDRMLCNSICLGKSPKDFSEVRCFLNGAASRGWVWGSSSYPTVLSDGFYASSLLNYNVAKIRVQTDCQNSKLKRQLLRALRKLDEEEQESDEKK
;
A
#
# COMPACT_ATOMS: atom_id res chain seq x y z
N MET A 1 -20.02 30.67 -10.46
CA MET A 1 -20.71 29.46 -9.97
C MET A 1 -19.83 28.25 -10.23
N LEU A 2 -19.11 27.79 -9.20
CA LEU A 2 -18.37 26.52 -9.23
C LEU A 2 -19.39 25.40 -9.03
N GLN A 3 -19.70 24.65 -10.08
CA GLN A 3 -20.48 23.42 -9.97
C GLN A 3 -19.63 22.38 -9.23
N PHE A 4 -19.91 22.19 -7.94
CA PHE A 4 -19.40 21.03 -7.21
C PHE A 4 -20.04 19.78 -7.83
N ALA A 5 -19.23 19.05 -8.61
CA ALA A 5 -19.63 17.77 -9.16
C ALA A 5 -20.16 16.86 -8.04
N LYS A 6 -21.33 16.28 -8.30
CA LYS A 6 -22.03 15.34 -7.43
C LYS A 6 -21.07 14.22 -7.04
N LEU A 7 -20.53 14.24 -5.82
CA LEU A 7 -19.69 13.17 -5.29
C LEU A 7 -20.56 11.91 -5.16
N GLU A 8 -20.49 11.03 -6.16
CA GLU A 8 -21.17 9.74 -6.11
C GLU A 8 -20.57 8.90 -4.97
N THR A 9 -21.39 8.63 -3.97
CA THR A 9 -21.02 7.98 -2.71
C THR A 9 -20.95 6.46 -2.83
N THR A 10 -20.28 5.92 -3.83
CA THR A 10 -19.88 4.49 -3.82
C THR A 10 -18.43 4.37 -3.38
N SER A 11 -18.18 4.74 -2.13
CA SER A 11 -16.88 4.61 -1.45
C SER A 11 -16.59 3.14 -1.13
N LYS A 12 -16.32 2.32 -2.13
CA LYS A 12 -15.77 0.98 -1.92
C LYS A 12 -14.26 1.14 -1.73
N CYS A 13 -13.80 1.15 -0.48
CA CYS A 13 -12.38 1.09 -0.16
C CYS A 13 -11.67 0.06 -1.06
N PRO A 14 -10.69 0.48 -1.89
CA PRO A 14 -10.03 -0.42 -2.85
C PRO A 14 -9.04 -1.37 -2.17
N ILE A 15 -8.72 -1.11 -0.89
CA ILE A 15 -7.87 -1.99 -0.10
C ILE A 15 -8.69 -3.20 0.34
N LYS A 16 -8.17 -4.37 0.00
CA LYS A 16 -8.75 -5.67 0.33
C LYS A 16 -7.68 -6.56 0.94
N GLN A 17 -8.12 -7.53 1.73
CA GLN A 17 -7.24 -8.60 2.17
C GLN A 17 -6.99 -9.54 1.00
N TYR A 18 -5.74 -9.68 0.59
CA TYR A 18 -5.33 -10.76 -0.30
C TYR A 18 -5.28 -12.07 0.51
N LYS A 19 -6.05 -13.06 0.08
CA LYS A 19 -6.01 -14.40 0.65
C LYS A 19 -4.88 -15.16 -0.03
N SER A 20 -3.72 -15.15 0.60
CA SER A 20 -2.58 -15.93 0.14
C SER A 20 -2.83 -17.44 0.29
N GLY A 21 -2.15 -18.22 -0.54
CA GLY A 21 -1.92 -19.63 -0.32
C GLY A 21 -0.69 -19.85 0.58
N LYS A 22 0.03 -20.96 0.36
CA LYS A 22 1.10 -21.44 1.24
C LYS A 22 2.36 -20.57 1.23
N TYR A 23 2.64 -19.84 0.16
CA TYR A 23 3.95 -19.23 -0.08
C TYR A 23 4.03 -17.74 0.27
N ILE A 24 2.90 -17.11 0.62
CA ILE A 24 2.86 -15.78 1.24
C ILE A 24 2.23 -15.95 2.62
N THR A 25 3.02 -15.76 3.67
CA THR A 25 2.66 -16.06 5.07
C THR A 25 2.77 -14.80 5.94
N GLY A 26 2.60 -14.94 7.26
CA GLY A 26 2.77 -13.85 8.22
C GLY A 26 1.50 -13.04 8.48
N ASN A 27 1.64 -11.72 8.57
CA ASN A 27 0.54 -10.82 8.83
C ASN A 27 -0.44 -10.74 7.65
N ASN A 28 -1.69 -10.37 7.94
CA ASN A 28 -2.69 -10.14 6.89
C ASN A 28 -2.18 -9.13 5.85
N LEU A 29 -2.23 -9.52 4.58
CA LEU A 29 -1.83 -8.67 3.46
C LEU A 29 -3.01 -7.82 3.00
N LEU A 30 -3.07 -6.58 3.47
CA LEU A 30 -4.00 -5.55 3.03
C LEU A 30 -3.36 -4.75 1.90
N ILE A 31 -3.93 -4.81 0.71
CA ILE A 31 -3.34 -4.23 -0.50
C ILE A 31 -4.46 -3.79 -1.46
N ASN A 32 -4.14 -2.93 -2.43
CA ASN A 32 -5.06 -2.53 -3.48
C ASN A 32 -5.49 -3.75 -4.32
N GLU A 33 -6.80 -3.92 -4.52
CA GLU A 33 -7.36 -5.09 -5.20
C GLU A 33 -6.88 -5.26 -6.64
N ASN A 34 -6.47 -4.17 -7.31
CA ASN A 34 -5.88 -4.23 -8.65
C ASN A 34 -4.52 -4.95 -8.70
N LEU A 35 -3.87 -5.16 -7.55
CA LEU A 35 -2.60 -5.89 -7.46
C LEU A 35 -2.77 -7.39 -7.24
N PHE A 36 -4.00 -7.91 -7.13
CA PHE A 36 -4.24 -9.31 -6.80
C PHE A 36 -3.65 -10.28 -7.83
N ASP A 37 -3.77 -9.99 -9.13
CA ASP A 37 -3.20 -10.87 -10.16
C ASP A 37 -1.67 -10.82 -10.17
N ARG A 38 -1.08 -9.66 -9.85
CA ARG A 38 0.37 -9.54 -9.66
C ARG A 38 0.84 -10.32 -8.44
N LEU A 39 0.07 -10.33 -7.35
CA LEU A 39 0.36 -11.12 -6.16
C LEU A 39 0.26 -12.62 -6.41
N LYS A 40 -0.73 -13.09 -7.19
CA LYS A 40 -0.78 -14.49 -7.63
C LYS A 40 0.48 -14.88 -8.40
N SER A 41 0.93 -14.01 -9.31
CA SER A 41 2.17 -14.25 -10.05
C SER A 41 3.40 -14.23 -9.14
N LEU A 42 3.42 -13.39 -8.10
CA LEU A 42 4.49 -13.34 -7.12
C LEU A 42 4.51 -14.60 -6.23
N GLU A 43 3.33 -15.10 -5.88
CA GLU A 43 3.18 -16.33 -5.10
C GLU A 43 3.64 -17.57 -5.89
N SER A 44 3.32 -17.64 -7.18
CA SER A 44 3.88 -18.68 -8.06
C SER A 44 5.40 -18.61 -8.11
N LEU A 45 5.97 -17.41 -8.19
CA LEU A 45 7.42 -17.22 -8.16
C LEU A 45 8.04 -17.66 -6.83
N ALA A 46 7.41 -17.32 -5.70
CA ALA A 46 7.86 -17.76 -4.38
C ALA A 46 7.93 -19.29 -4.30
N LYS A 47 6.92 -19.97 -4.85
CA LYS A 47 6.92 -21.43 -5.00
C LYS A 47 8.07 -21.94 -5.88
N ASP A 48 8.26 -21.36 -7.06
CA ASP A 48 9.30 -21.80 -8.01
C ASP A 48 10.71 -21.60 -7.44
N CYS A 49 10.91 -20.54 -6.66
CA CYS A 49 12.17 -20.22 -6.00
C CYS A 49 12.32 -20.88 -4.61
N GLN A 50 11.34 -21.68 -4.18
CA GLN A 50 11.36 -22.39 -2.89
C GLN A 50 11.52 -21.48 -1.67
N VAL A 51 10.85 -20.33 -1.67
CA VAL A 51 10.84 -19.37 -0.56
C VAL A 51 9.42 -19.15 -0.05
N HIS A 52 9.28 -18.83 1.23
CA HIS A 52 8.07 -18.23 1.78
C HIS A 52 8.29 -16.72 1.97
N VAL A 53 7.36 -15.92 1.45
CA VAL A 53 7.33 -14.46 1.64
C VAL A 53 6.57 -14.18 2.92
N ASN A 54 7.29 -13.87 4.01
CA ASN A 54 6.68 -13.59 5.30
C ASN A 54 6.34 -12.10 5.42
N VAL A 55 5.04 -11.77 5.39
CA VAL A 55 4.54 -10.41 5.46
C VAL A 55 4.68 -9.85 6.88
N LYS A 56 5.39 -8.73 7.01
CA LYS A 56 5.61 -8.03 8.29
C LYS A 56 4.69 -6.85 8.48
N GLY A 57 4.23 -6.25 7.39
CA GLY A 57 3.30 -5.12 7.42
C GLY A 57 2.78 -4.81 6.03
N SER A 58 1.58 -4.26 5.95
CA SER A 58 0.93 -3.89 4.70
C SER A 58 0.16 -2.59 4.92
N TYR A 59 -0.88 -2.31 4.12
CA TYR A 59 -1.66 -1.08 4.25
C TYR A 59 -2.09 -0.79 5.69
N TYR A 60 -1.97 0.47 6.08
CA TYR A 60 -2.49 1.00 7.33
C TYR A 60 -3.12 2.37 7.12
N GLN A 61 -4.05 2.71 8.02
CA GLN A 61 -4.81 3.94 7.95
C GLN A 61 -4.08 5.07 8.67
N LEU A 62 -4.00 6.23 8.02
CA LEU A 62 -3.51 7.45 8.63
C LEU A 62 -4.61 8.11 9.46
N ALA A 63 -4.20 8.83 10.51
CA ALA A 63 -5.11 9.67 11.28
C ALA A 63 -5.73 10.77 10.38
N TYR A 64 -4.90 11.37 9.52
CA TYR A 64 -5.32 12.36 8.53
C TYR A 64 -4.89 11.91 7.12
N PRO A 65 -5.79 11.85 6.12
CA PRO A 65 -5.45 11.42 4.77
C PRO A 65 -4.32 12.23 4.12
N SER A 66 -4.21 13.52 4.47
CA SER A 66 -3.19 14.44 3.98
C SER A 66 -1.84 14.33 4.72
N GLN A 67 -1.76 13.55 5.80
CA GLN A 67 -0.54 13.41 6.59
C GLN A 67 0.65 13.01 5.72
N GLN A 68 1.79 13.67 5.95
CA GLN A 68 3.06 13.31 5.32
C GLN A 68 3.55 11.97 5.89
N VAL A 69 4.14 11.16 5.03
CA VAL A 69 4.65 9.82 5.39
C VAL A 69 6.10 9.73 4.98
N THR A 70 6.83 8.85 5.66
CA THR A 70 8.22 8.57 5.30
C THR A 70 8.27 7.89 3.93
N SER A 71 9.40 8.01 3.24
CA SER A 71 9.63 7.34 1.96
C SER A 71 9.50 5.81 2.08
N SER A 72 9.81 5.21 3.24
CA SER A 72 9.60 3.78 3.54
C SER A 72 8.14 3.35 3.49
N ASP A 73 7.22 4.24 3.87
CA ASP A 73 5.83 3.88 4.10
C ASP A 73 4.92 4.35 2.96
N VAL A 74 5.50 5.04 1.98
CA VAL A 74 4.79 5.70 0.88
C VAL A 74 3.90 4.71 0.11
N ASP A 75 4.44 3.56 -0.26
CA ASP A 75 3.68 2.53 -0.96
C ASP A 75 2.74 1.75 -0.02
N LEU A 76 3.03 1.71 1.30
CA LEU A 76 2.16 1.03 2.27
C LEU A 76 0.85 1.79 2.44
N VAL A 77 0.90 3.10 2.67
CA VAL A 77 -0.30 3.90 2.94
C VAL A 77 -1.20 4.09 1.72
N ALA A 78 -0.69 3.83 0.52
CA ALA A 78 -1.49 3.76 -0.70
C ALA A 78 -1.98 2.32 -0.98
N GLY A 79 -1.45 1.31 -0.28
CA GLY A 79 -1.75 -0.10 -0.53
C GLY A 79 -1.11 -0.66 -1.80
N HIS A 80 0.02 -0.08 -2.21
CA HIS A 80 0.79 -0.43 -3.39
C HIS A 80 2.09 -1.20 -3.08
N GLY A 81 2.30 -1.54 -1.80
CA GLY A 81 3.40 -2.38 -1.37
C GLY A 81 3.18 -2.99 0.00
N PHE A 82 4.14 -3.82 0.42
CA PHE A 82 4.15 -4.47 1.73
C PHE A 82 5.58 -4.70 2.22
N LYS A 83 5.74 -4.73 3.55
CA LYS A 83 6.98 -5.10 4.22
C LYS A 83 7.10 -6.62 4.31
N PHE A 84 8.26 -7.16 3.97
CA PHE A 84 8.49 -8.61 3.94
C PHE A 84 9.88 -9.00 4.44
N GLU A 85 9.99 -10.30 4.73
CA GLU A 85 11.24 -11.04 4.83
C GLU A 85 11.07 -12.38 4.10
N LEU A 86 12.17 -13.06 3.80
CA LEU A 86 12.16 -14.34 3.10
C LEU A 86 12.57 -15.46 4.04
N LEU A 87 11.76 -16.51 4.06
CA LEU A 87 12.02 -17.76 4.75
C LEU A 87 12.20 -18.88 3.72
N ASP A 88 12.84 -19.98 4.12
CA ASP A 88 12.85 -21.21 3.33
C ASP A 88 11.54 -22.00 3.51
N THR A 89 11.46 -23.17 2.89
CA THR A 89 10.29 -24.05 2.97
C THR A 89 10.04 -24.65 4.37
N ASP A 90 11.04 -24.58 5.25
CA ASP A 90 10.98 -25.03 6.65
C ASP A 90 10.75 -23.84 7.61
N ASP A 91 10.35 -22.69 7.08
CA ASP A 91 10.13 -21.42 7.79
C ASP A 91 11.38 -20.87 8.52
N ARG A 92 12.59 -21.28 8.10
CA ARG A 92 13.85 -20.71 8.60
C ARG A 92 14.19 -19.43 7.85
N MET A 93 14.76 -18.47 8.56
CA MET A 93 15.14 -17.18 7.98
C MET A 93 16.20 -17.32 6.89
N LEU A 94 15.87 -16.94 5.65
CA LEU A 94 16.84 -16.81 4.56
C LEU A 94 17.35 -15.37 4.44
N CYS A 95 16.43 -14.40 4.42
CA CYS A 95 16.81 -13.01 4.19
C CYS A 95 15.85 -12.03 4.88
N ASN A 96 16.36 -11.38 5.92
CA ASN A 96 15.70 -10.29 6.63
C ASN A 96 16.13 -8.92 6.07
N SER A 97 15.73 -7.84 6.75
CA SER A 97 16.08 -6.46 6.39
C SER A 97 17.58 -6.20 6.17
N ILE A 98 18.43 -6.80 7.00
CA ILE A 98 19.89 -6.63 6.95
C ILE A 98 20.44 -7.30 5.69
N CYS A 99 19.97 -8.50 5.39
CA CYS A 99 20.34 -9.27 4.20
C CYS A 99 19.86 -8.57 2.91
N LEU A 100 18.59 -8.14 2.87
CA LEU A 100 17.99 -7.46 1.72
C LEU A 100 18.73 -6.13 1.40
N GLY A 101 19.25 -5.44 2.42
CA GLY A 101 20.00 -4.19 2.24
C GLY A 101 21.43 -4.34 1.71
N LYS A 102 22.00 -5.55 1.72
CA LYS A 102 23.40 -5.81 1.36
C LYS A 102 23.61 -6.48 0.01
N SER A 103 22.55 -6.61 -0.81
CA SER A 103 22.53 -7.43 -2.04
C SER A 103 22.78 -8.91 -1.73
N PRO A 104 21.72 -9.73 -1.60
CA PRO A 104 21.82 -11.10 -1.08
C PRO A 104 22.41 -12.06 -2.12
N LYS A 105 23.73 -12.07 -2.25
CA LYS A 105 24.46 -12.88 -3.23
C LYS A 105 24.59 -14.35 -2.84
N ASP A 106 24.52 -14.64 -1.54
CA ASP A 106 24.89 -15.94 -0.99
C ASP A 106 23.74 -16.97 -1.00
N PHE A 107 22.50 -16.53 -1.24
CA PHE A 107 21.31 -17.40 -1.25
C PHE A 107 20.71 -17.45 -2.65
N SER A 108 20.78 -18.62 -3.27
CA SER A 108 20.33 -18.83 -4.65
C SER A 108 18.83 -18.62 -4.83
N GLU A 109 18.05 -19.03 -3.82
CA GLU A 109 16.60 -18.98 -3.67
C GLU A 109 16.13 -17.53 -3.53
N VAL A 110 16.83 -16.76 -2.68
CA VAL A 110 16.59 -15.33 -2.51
C VAL A 110 16.85 -14.59 -3.81
N ARG A 111 17.98 -14.87 -4.48
CA ARG A 111 18.30 -14.25 -5.78
C ARG A 111 17.29 -14.61 -6.86
N CYS A 112 16.85 -15.87 -6.91
CA CYS A 112 15.78 -16.32 -7.79
C CYS A 112 14.53 -15.47 -7.59
N PHE A 113 14.09 -15.35 -6.34
CA PHE A 113 12.85 -14.63 -6.01
C PHE A 113 12.97 -13.14 -6.32
N LEU A 114 14.03 -12.48 -5.86
CA LEU A 114 14.20 -11.04 -6.08
C LEU A 114 14.33 -10.70 -7.56
N ASN A 115 15.18 -11.40 -8.32
CA ASN A 115 15.32 -11.15 -9.76
C ASN A 115 14.01 -11.45 -10.52
N GLY A 116 13.30 -12.52 -10.13
CA GLY A 116 12.01 -12.85 -10.72
C GLY A 116 10.91 -11.85 -10.35
N ALA A 117 10.97 -11.23 -9.18
CA ALA A 117 10.02 -10.20 -8.77
C ALA A 117 10.27 -8.91 -9.57
N ALA A 118 11.53 -8.51 -9.74
CA ALA A 118 11.94 -7.40 -10.61
C ALA A 118 11.45 -7.59 -12.05
N SER A 119 11.64 -8.76 -12.64
CA SER A 119 11.21 -9.03 -14.01
C SER A 119 9.68 -9.00 -14.19
N ARG A 120 8.92 -9.11 -13.08
CA ARG A 120 7.46 -8.96 -13.01
C ARG A 120 7.03 -7.54 -12.59
N GLY A 121 7.96 -6.58 -12.65
CA GLY A 121 7.72 -5.17 -12.37
C GLY A 121 7.56 -4.85 -10.89
N TRP A 122 7.90 -5.76 -9.98
CA TRP A 122 7.98 -5.43 -8.56
C TRP A 122 9.31 -4.74 -8.28
N VAL A 123 9.25 -3.69 -7.48
CA VAL A 123 10.40 -2.95 -7.00
C VAL A 123 10.57 -3.32 -5.54
N TRP A 124 11.77 -3.73 -5.14
CA TRP A 124 12.13 -3.72 -3.72
C TRP A 124 13.24 -2.73 -3.48
N GLY A 125 13.12 -2.01 -2.37
CA GLY A 125 14.09 -1.12 -1.76
C GLY A 125 15.22 -0.49 -2.60
N SER A 126 15.31 0.83 -2.47
CA SER A 126 16.63 1.47 -2.38
C SER A 126 17.35 1.00 -1.10
N SER A 127 18.67 1.23 -1.00
CA SER A 127 19.48 0.85 0.18
C SER A 127 18.91 1.31 1.53
N SER A 128 18.07 2.34 1.53
CA SER A 128 17.43 2.90 2.73
C SER A 128 16.24 2.09 3.23
N TYR A 129 15.54 1.34 2.35
CA TYR A 129 14.29 0.63 2.70
C TYR A 129 14.19 -0.74 2.01
N PRO A 130 15.12 -1.65 2.31
CA PRO A 130 15.27 -2.92 1.58
C PRO A 130 14.11 -3.91 1.80
N THR A 131 13.24 -3.65 2.77
CA THR A 131 12.16 -4.56 3.20
C THR A 131 10.83 -4.31 2.54
N VAL A 132 10.68 -3.29 1.69
CA VAL A 132 9.42 -2.98 1.03
C VAL A 132 9.44 -3.53 -0.38
N LEU A 133 8.48 -4.39 -0.72
CA LEU A 133 8.18 -4.81 -2.09
C LEU A 133 6.94 -4.04 -2.55
N SER A 134 7.05 -3.30 -3.65
CA SER A 134 5.97 -2.48 -4.21
C SER A 134 5.89 -2.59 -5.72
N ASP A 135 4.80 -2.09 -6.28
CA ASP A 135 4.58 -2.04 -7.72
C ASP A 135 5.25 -0.83 -8.41
N GLY A 136 5.98 0.00 -7.66
CA GLY A 136 6.60 1.22 -8.14
C GLY A 136 5.65 2.41 -8.30
N PHE A 137 4.43 2.35 -7.75
CA PHE A 137 3.41 3.39 -7.91
C PHE A 137 3.91 4.80 -7.55
N TYR A 138 4.66 4.94 -6.44
CA TYR A 138 5.23 6.23 -6.02
C TYR A 138 6.20 6.85 -7.03
N ALA A 139 6.94 6.04 -7.80
CA ALA A 139 8.00 6.52 -8.69
C ALA A 139 7.47 7.26 -9.93
N SER A 140 6.15 7.29 -10.15
CA SER A 140 5.53 7.84 -11.36
C SER A 140 5.25 9.35 -11.31
N SER A 141 4.89 9.92 -10.15
CA SER A 141 4.67 11.37 -9.93
C SER A 141 4.25 11.63 -8.47
N LEU A 142 4.96 12.52 -7.77
CA LEU A 142 4.65 12.87 -6.37
C LEU A 142 3.24 13.47 -6.21
N LEU A 143 2.80 14.29 -7.17
CA LEU A 143 1.46 14.89 -7.14
C LEU A 143 0.38 13.82 -7.31
N ASN A 144 0.53 12.95 -8.31
CA ASN A 144 -0.45 11.89 -8.61
C ASN A 144 -0.50 10.88 -7.47
N TYR A 145 0.65 10.53 -6.91
CA TYR A 145 0.74 9.70 -5.71
C TYR A 145 -0.03 10.33 -4.55
N ASN A 146 0.20 11.60 -4.23
CA ASN A 146 -0.47 12.24 -3.09
C ASN A 146 -1.99 12.29 -3.26
N VAL A 147 -2.47 12.58 -4.47
CA VAL A 147 -3.91 12.55 -4.79
C VAL A 147 -4.48 11.14 -4.59
N ALA A 148 -3.81 10.12 -5.13
CA ALA A 148 -4.26 8.73 -5.00
C ALA A 148 -4.22 8.24 -3.55
N LYS A 149 -3.15 8.54 -2.79
CA LYS A 149 -3.00 8.25 -1.37
C LYS A 149 -4.16 8.85 -0.58
N ILE A 150 -4.43 10.15 -0.74
CA ILE A 150 -5.52 10.84 -0.04
C ILE A 150 -6.85 10.15 -0.37
N ARG A 151 -7.11 9.85 -1.64
CA ARG A 151 -8.33 9.17 -2.06
C ARG A 151 -8.49 7.79 -1.40
N VAL A 152 -7.47 6.94 -1.47
CA VAL A 152 -7.47 5.61 -0.83
C VAL A 152 -7.74 5.75 0.67
N GLN A 153 -7.02 6.63 1.36
CA GLN A 153 -7.18 6.87 2.79
C GLN A 153 -8.59 7.35 3.13
N THR A 154 -9.16 8.30 2.37
CA THR A 154 -10.52 8.81 2.56
C THR A 154 -11.59 7.76 2.26
N ASP A 155 -11.41 6.95 1.22
CA ASP A 155 -12.38 5.92 0.83
C ASP A 155 -12.37 4.70 1.77
N CYS A 156 -11.22 4.44 2.40
CA CYS A 156 -11.05 3.42 3.42
C CYS A 156 -11.29 3.93 4.83
N GLN A 157 -11.42 5.24 5.07
CA GLN A 157 -11.78 5.77 6.38
C GLN A 157 -13.22 5.41 6.69
N ASN A 158 -13.39 4.77 7.84
CA ASN A 158 -14.66 4.23 8.32
C ASN A 158 -15.76 5.29 8.20
N SER A 159 -16.91 4.92 7.62
CA SER A 159 -17.96 5.86 7.20
C SER A 159 -18.45 6.81 8.30
N LYS A 160 -18.22 6.48 9.58
CA LYS A 160 -18.51 7.34 10.74
C LYS A 160 -17.69 8.63 10.74
N LEU A 161 -16.38 8.56 10.48
CA LEU A 161 -15.50 9.74 10.41
C LEU A 161 -15.76 10.54 9.13
N LYS A 162 -15.97 9.85 8.00
CA LYS A 162 -16.39 10.47 6.73
C LYS A 162 -17.70 11.25 6.87
N ARG A 163 -18.69 10.70 7.60
CA ARG A 163 -19.94 11.41 7.93
C ARG A 163 -19.71 12.57 8.89
N GLN A 164 -18.81 12.46 9.86
CA GLN A 164 -18.48 13.56 10.78
C GLN A 164 -17.79 14.71 10.05
N LEU A 165 -16.81 14.42 9.18
CA LEU A 165 -16.10 15.41 8.38
C LEU A 165 -17.04 16.10 7.38
N LEU A 166 -17.89 15.34 6.68
CA LEU A 166 -18.88 15.91 5.76
C LEU A 166 -19.93 16.77 6.46
N ARG A 167 -20.32 16.43 7.71
CA ARG A 167 -21.21 17.28 8.52
C ARG A 167 -20.53 18.56 8.97
N ALA A 168 -19.26 18.51 9.36
CA ALA A 168 -18.49 19.69 9.74
C ALA A 168 -18.32 20.64 8.55
N LEU A 169 -18.01 20.11 7.36
CA LEU A 169 -17.86 20.91 6.15
C LEU A 169 -19.16 21.59 5.71
N ARG A 170 -20.32 20.93 5.82
CA ARG A 170 -21.61 21.58 5.52
C ARG A 170 -21.94 22.73 6.46
N LYS A 171 -21.66 22.58 7.75
CA LYS A 171 -21.92 23.66 8.73
C LYS A 171 -21.12 24.92 8.42
N LEU A 172 -19.87 24.76 8.00
CA LEU A 172 -19.02 25.90 7.62
C LEU A 172 -19.56 26.61 6.37
N ASP A 173 -20.04 25.86 5.38
CA ASP A 173 -20.63 26.39 4.13
C ASP A 173 -21.95 27.14 4.40
N GLU A 174 -22.77 26.63 5.33
CA GLU A 174 -24.00 27.28 5.81
C GLU A 174 -23.70 28.59 6.58
N GLU A 175 -22.69 28.58 7.45
CA GLU A 175 -22.25 29.76 8.20
C GLU A 175 -21.67 30.86 7.30
N GLU A 176 -20.97 30.49 6.22
CA GLU A 176 -20.42 31.43 5.23
C GLU A 176 -21.53 32.08 4.39
N GLN A 177 -22.56 31.32 4.00
CA GLN A 177 -23.71 31.86 3.26
C GLN A 177 -24.57 32.81 4.10
N GLU A 178 -24.81 32.52 5.39
CA GLU A 178 -25.54 33.43 6.28
C GLU A 178 -24.79 34.73 6.59
N SER A 179 -23.46 34.72 6.50
CA SER A 179 -22.59 35.90 6.65
C SER A 179 -22.73 36.85 5.46
N ASP A 180 -22.81 36.30 4.25
CA ASP A 180 -22.87 37.08 3.01
C ASP A 180 -24.25 37.70 2.75
N GLU A 181 -25.34 37.11 3.24
CA GLU A 181 -26.69 37.70 3.13
C GLU A 181 -26.95 38.88 4.10
N LYS A 182 -26.08 39.11 5.09
CA LYS A 182 -26.21 40.18 6.08
C LYS A 182 -25.36 41.43 5.78
N LYS A 183 -24.68 41.48 4.64
CA LYS A 183 -23.91 42.64 4.14
C LYS A 183 -24.61 43.30 2.97
#